data_AF-A0A8J6T1G8-F1
#
_entry.id   AF-A0A8J6T1G8-F1
#
_cell.length_a   1.000
_cell.length_b   1.000
_cell.length_c   1.000
_cell.angle_alpha   90.00
_cell.angle_beta   90.00
_cell.angle_gamma   90.00
#
_symmetry.space_group_name_H-M   'P 1'
#
loop_
_entity.id
_entity.type
_entity.pdbx_description
1 polymer ?
#
loop_
_entity_poly.entity_id
_entity_poly.type
_entity_poly.pdbx_seq_one_letter_code
_entity_poly.pdbx_strand_id
1 'polypeptide(L)'
;MKYFLYWGCSLEGSGANFLVSLKPACEALGMEFEEIEDWNCCGASISYAGANDLAIKVLNARNLAIAESEANYDLVAPCSSCYIQMVKVNHEIQEDPELLKQVN
;
A
#
# COMPACT_ATOMS: atom_id res chain seq x y z
N MET A 1 6.83 -15.70 -8.87
CA MET A 1 6.52 -15.55 -7.42
C MET A 1 5.34 -14.58 -7.33
N LYS A 2 4.36 -14.84 -6.45
CA LYS A 2 3.15 -14.02 -6.34
C LYS A 2 3.34 -12.89 -5.35
N TYR A 3 2.81 -11.72 -5.70
CA TYR A 3 2.87 -10.49 -4.93
C TYR A 3 1.49 -9.83 -4.95
N PHE A 4 1.17 -9.07 -3.90
CA PHE A 4 0.10 -8.09 -4.01
C PHE A 4 0.61 -6.87 -4.78
N LEU A 5 -0.18 -6.39 -5.75
CA LEU A 5 0.05 -5.11 -6.39
C LEU A 5 -0.94 -4.10 -5.81
N TYR A 6 -0.41 -3.11 -5.09
CA TYR A 6 -1.17 -1.96 -4.64
C TYR A 6 -1.08 -0.87 -5.72
N TRP A 7 -2.17 -0.72 -6.47
CA TRP A 7 -2.29 0.20 -7.61
C TRP A 7 -2.23 1.64 -7.09
N GLY A 8 -3.05 1.94 -6.08
CA GLY A 8 -3.17 3.26 -5.49
C GLY A 8 -3.85 4.26 -6.42
N CYS A 9 -4.41 5.32 -5.84
CA CYS A 9 -5.31 6.23 -6.55
C CYS A 9 -4.66 6.96 -7.74
N SER A 10 -3.37 7.32 -7.66
CA SER A 10 -2.71 8.07 -8.74
C SER A 10 -2.46 7.21 -9.98
N LEU A 11 -2.12 5.93 -9.82
CA LEU A 11 -1.82 5.05 -10.96
C LEU A 11 -3.09 4.55 -11.64
N GLU A 12 -4.25 4.61 -10.99
CA GLU A 12 -5.53 4.41 -11.68
C GLU A 12 -5.97 5.64 -12.48
N GLY A 13 -5.47 6.82 -12.12
CA GLY A 13 -5.83 8.09 -12.75
C GLY A 13 -4.67 8.68 -13.56
N SER A 14 -4.12 9.79 -13.05
CA SER A 14 -3.16 10.63 -13.78
C SER A 14 -1.81 9.96 -14.09
N GLY A 15 -1.47 8.89 -13.37
CA GLY A 15 -0.24 8.12 -13.53
C GLY A 15 -0.43 6.76 -14.21
N ALA A 16 -1.53 6.53 -14.92
CA ALA A 16 -1.84 5.23 -15.54
C ALA A 16 -0.76 4.69 -16.48
N ASN A 17 -0.01 5.56 -17.15
CA ASN A 17 1.13 5.17 -17.97
C ASN A 17 2.21 4.42 -17.19
N PHE A 18 2.37 4.71 -15.90
CA PHE A 18 3.35 4.02 -15.06
C PHE A 18 2.95 2.57 -14.78
N LEU A 19 1.66 2.31 -14.55
CA LEU A 19 1.17 0.95 -14.39
C LEU A 19 1.32 0.14 -15.70
N VAL A 20 1.04 0.78 -16.85
CA VAL A 20 1.20 0.16 -18.17
C VAL A 20 2.65 -0.23 -18.44
N SER A 21 3.64 0.58 -18.02
CA SER A 21 5.05 0.24 -18.21
C SER A 21 5.59 -0.75 -17.17
N LEU A 22 5.04 -0.73 -15.95
CA LEU A 22 5.47 -1.62 -14.86
C LEU A 22 5.12 -3.09 -15.14
N LYS A 23 3.88 -3.37 -15.56
CA LYS A 23 3.39 -4.74 -15.74
C LYS A 23 4.29 -5.60 -16.64
N PRO A 24 4.65 -5.17 -17.87
CA PRO A 24 5.55 -5.96 -18.73
C PRO A 24 6.95 -6.16 -18.14
N ALA A 25 7.48 -5.17 -17.42
CA ALA A 25 8.80 -5.27 -16.81
C ALA A 25 8.81 -6.32 -15.69
N CYS A 26 7.77 -6.35 -14.87
CA CYS A 26 7.62 -7.32 -13.79
C CYS A 26 7.28 -8.74 -14.32
N GLU A 27 6.47 -8.85 -15.36
CA GLU A 27 6.21 -10.12 -16.05
C GLU A 27 7.50 -10.72 -16.62
N ALA A 28 8.37 -9.90 -17.22
CA ALA A 28 9.68 -10.33 -17.71
C ALA A 28 10.61 -10.84 -16.58
N LEU A 29 10.37 -10.42 -15.33
CA LEU A 29 11.07 -10.90 -14.14
C LEU A 29 10.38 -12.12 -13.49
N GLY A 30 9.30 -12.64 -14.06
CA GLY A 30 8.54 -13.77 -13.51
C GLY A 30 7.74 -13.42 -12.25
N MET A 31 7.38 -12.15 -12.09
CA MET A 31 6.49 -11.68 -11.03
C MET A 31 5.04 -11.85 -11.47
N GLU A 32 4.22 -12.38 -10.57
CA GLU A 32 2.77 -12.47 -10.73
C GLU A 32 2.11 -11.56 -9.70
N PHE A 33 1.05 -10.87 -10.10
CA PHE A 33 0.36 -9.91 -9.24
C PHE A 33 -1.08 -10.29 -9.00
N GLU A 34 -1.49 -10.18 -7.74
CA GLU A 34 -2.89 -10.17 -7.31
C GLU A 34 -3.22 -8.78 -6.75
N GLU A 35 -4.44 -8.32 -6.97
CA GLU A 35 -4.91 -7.07 -6.39
C GLU A 35 -5.45 -7.33 -4.99
N ILE A 36 -5.25 -6.38 -4.08
CA ILE A 36 -5.83 -6.41 -2.73
C ILE A 36 -7.29 -5.98 -2.85
N GLU A 37 -8.26 -6.79 -2.42
CA GLU A 37 -9.66 -6.42 -2.56
C GLU A 37 -10.00 -5.25 -1.62
N ASP A 38 -10.80 -4.30 -2.08
CA ASP A 38 -11.30 -3.18 -1.24
C ASP A 38 -10.19 -2.32 -0.59
N TRP A 39 -9.03 -2.18 -1.24
CA TRP A 39 -7.97 -1.27 -0.78
C TRP A 39 -8.45 0.20 -0.76
N ASN A 40 -7.88 1.01 0.14
CA ASN A 40 -8.12 2.45 0.20
C ASN A 40 -6.87 3.29 -0.11
N CYS A 41 -7.04 4.56 -0.46
CA CYS A 41 -5.93 5.49 -0.67
C CYS A 41 -4.97 5.56 0.55
N CYS A 42 -3.67 5.66 0.30
CA CYS A 42 -2.62 5.75 1.32
C CYS A 42 -2.61 7.08 2.10
N GLY A 43 -3.43 8.05 1.69
CA GLY A 43 -3.58 9.33 2.36
C GLY A 43 -2.43 10.32 2.15
N ALA A 44 -1.49 10.04 1.22
CA ALA A 44 -0.34 10.91 0.98
C ALA A 44 -0.73 12.36 0.63
N SER A 45 -1.82 12.60 -0.10
CA SER A 45 -2.27 13.97 -0.39
C SER A 45 -3.00 14.63 0.77
N ILE A 46 -3.78 13.87 1.55
CA ILE A 46 -4.58 14.43 2.64
C ILE A 46 -3.74 14.72 3.89
N SER A 47 -2.57 14.08 4.03
CA SER A 47 -1.58 14.45 5.05
C SER A 47 -1.13 15.91 4.89
N TYR A 48 -1.00 16.42 3.65
CA TYR A 48 -0.72 17.83 3.39
C TYR A 48 -1.94 18.74 3.58
N ALA A 49 -3.15 18.18 3.51
CA ALA A 49 -4.41 18.92 3.65
C ALA A 49 -4.93 18.97 5.11
N GLY A 50 -4.14 18.48 6.08
CA GLY A 50 -4.44 18.58 7.51
C GLY A 50 -5.06 17.35 8.15
N ALA A 51 -5.05 16.19 7.48
CA ALA A 51 -5.35 14.92 8.16
C ALA A 51 -4.32 14.68 9.28
N ASN A 52 -4.81 14.22 10.43
CA ASN A 52 -3.92 13.87 11.53
C ASN A 52 -3.14 12.58 11.24
N ASP A 53 -2.02 12.41 11.93
CA ASP A 53 -1.10 11.28 11.74
C ASP A 53 -1.79 9.93 11.96
N LEU A 54 -2.65 9.80 12.98
CA LEU A 54 -3.38 8.57 13.27
C LEU A 54 -4.29 8.15 12.11
N ALA A 55 -5.01 9.08 11.48
CA ALA A 55 -5.87 8.77 10.34
C ALA A 55 -5.06 8.23 9.15
N ILE A 56 -3.88 8.80 8.90
CA ILE A 56 -2.97 8.29 7.86
C ILE A 56 -2.49 6.89 8.20
N LYS A 57 -2.17 6.61 9.46
CA LYS A 57 -1.75 5.27 9.91
C LYS A 57 -2.86 4.24 9.74
N VAL A 58 -4.08 4.56 10.17
CA VAL A 58 -5.25 3.69 10.01
C VAL A 58 -5.49 3.32 8.55
N LEU A 59 -5.40 4.29 7.63
CA LEU A 59 -5.58 4.03 6.20
C LEU A 59 -4.56 3.01 5.65
N ASN A 60 -3.30 3.10 6.07
CA ASN A 60 -2.26 2.19 5.57
C ASN A 60 -2.29 0.85 6.32
N ALA A 61 -2.55 0.84 7.63
CA ALA A 61 -2.70 -0.36 8.44
C ALA A 61 -3.85 -1.24 7.93
N ARG A 62 -4.99 -0.63 7.54
CA ARG A 62 -6.11 -1.35 6.92
C ARG A 62 -5.69 -2.12 5.67
N ASN A 63 -4.97 -1.48 4.74
CA ASN A 63 -4.51 -2.14 3.52
C ASN A 63 -3.54 -3.30 3.82
N LEU A 64 -2.65 -3.13 4.80
CA LEU A 64 -1.72 -4.18 5.22
C LEU A 64 -2.47 -5.37 5.86
N ALA A 65 -3.47 -5.09 6.70
CA ALA A 65 -4.29 -6.10 7.35
C ALA A 65 -5.14 -6.89 6.35
N ILE A 66 -5.71 -6.22 5.33
CA ILE A 66 -6.45 -6.91 4.26
C ILE A 66 -5.51 -7.84 3.49
N ALA A 67 -4.36 -7.33 3.04
CA ALA A 67 -3.38 -8.13 2.31
C ALA A 67 -2.93 -9.36 3.14
N GLU A 68 -2.61 -9.17 4.42
CA GLU A 68 -2.26 -10.26 5.35
C GLU A 68 -3.40 -11.29 5.50
N SER A 69 -4.66 -10.84 5.50
CA SER A 69 -5.84 -11.72 5.63
C SER A 69 -6.13 -12.54 4.38
N GLU A 70 -5.79 -12.03 3.19
CA GLU A 70 -6.05 -12.68 1.90
C GLU A 70 -4.99 -13.74 1.58
N ALA A 71 -3.70 -13.42 1.74
CA ALA A 71 -2.59 -14.34 1.50
C ALA A 71 -1.29 -13.84 2.16
N ASN A 72 -0.35 -14.76 2.38
CA ASN A 72 0.99 -14.40 2.85
C ASN A 72 1.92 -14.03 1.68
N TYR A 73 1.60 -12.96 0.96
CA TYR A 73 2.42 -12.42 -0.14
C TYR A 73 3.00 -11.05 0.21
N ASP A 74 4.18 -10.75 -0.33
CA ASP A 74 4.75 -9.40 -0.24
C ASP A 74 3.94 -8.41 -1.08
N LEU A 75 3.86 -7.16 -0.60
CA LEU A 75 3.10 -6.08 -1.23
C LEU A 75 4.04 -5.14 -2.02
N VAL A 76 3.70 -4.91 -3.28
CA VAL A 76 4.39 -3.97 -4.18
C VAL A 76 3.54 -2.71 -4.33
N ALA A 77 4.08 -1.57 -3.91
CA ALA A 77 3.49 -0.25 -4.08
C ALA A 77 4.38 0.62 -4.99
N PRO A 78 4.07 0.77 -6.30
CA PRO A 78 4.98 1.42 -7.24
C PRO A 78 5.08 2.93 -7.06
N CYS A 79 4.04 3.57 -6.52
CA CYS A 79 4.07 4.98 -6.16
C CYS A 79 4.93 5.18 -4.91
N SER A 80 5.99 6.00 -5.00
CA SER A 80 6.91 6.27 -3.89
C SER A 80 6.20 6.77 -2.61
N SER A 81 5.16 7.60 -2.76
CA SER A 81 4.39 8.09 -1.62
C SER A 81 3.54 6.99 -0.98
N CYS A 82 3.02 6.03 -1.76
CA CYS A 82 2.31 4.89 -1.21
C CYS A 82 3.28 3.95 -0.48
N TYR A 83 4.41 3.63 -1.13
CA TYR A 83 5.47 2.80 -0.57
C TYR A 83 5.96 3.33 0.78
N ILE A 84 6.34 4.60 0.85
CA ILE A 84 6.94 5.14 2.07
C ILE A 84 5.95 5.16 3.24
N GLN A 85 4.66 5.40 2.97
CA GLN A 85 3.63 5.39 4.01
C GLN A 85 3.36 3.98 4.51
N MET A 86 3.23 3.01 3.62
CA MET A 86 3.00 1.61 4.00
C MET A 86 4.20 1.02 4.75
N VAL A 87 5.43 1.23 4.26
CA VAL A 87 6.64 0.74 4.96
C VAL A 87 6.80 1.40 6.32
N LYS A 88 6.61 2.72 6.42
CA LYS A 88 6.66 3.44 7.69
C LYS A 88 5.65 2.87 8.68
N VAL A 89 4.39 2.72 8.27
CA VAL A 89 3.33 2.22 9.16
C VAL A 89 3.58 0.77 9.55
N ASN A 90 3.97 -0.09 8.62
CA ASN A 90 4.31 -1.49 8.91
C ASN A 90 5.46 -1.60 9.93
N HIS A 91 6.46 -0.73 9.82
CA HIS A 91 7.56 -0.69 10.79
C HIS A 91 7.08 -0.21 12.16
N GLU A 92 6.35 0.91 12.23
CA GLU A 92 5.88 1.49 13.49
C GLU A 92 4.94 0.54 14.27
N ILE A 93 4.03 -0.16 13.58
CA ILE A 93 3.11 -1.11 14.26
C ILE A 93 3.83 -2.37 14.78
N GLN A 94 4.97 -2.74 14.19
CA GLN A 94 5.79 -3.85 14.67
C GLN A 94 6.62 -3.46 15.90
N GLU A 95 6.98 -2.18 16.05
CA GLU A 95 7.76 -1.66 17.17
C GLU A 95 6.89 -1.17 18.34
N ASP A 96 5.66 -0.72 18.08
CA ASP A 96 4.75 -0.16 19.07
C ASP A 96 3.42 -0.96 19.16
N PRO A 97 3.31 -1.88 20.14
CA PRO A 97 2.08 -2.64 20.38
C PRO A 97 0.87 -1.79 20.75
N GLU A 98 1.05 -0.59 21.31
CA GLU A 98 -0.06 0.31 21.62
C GLU A 98 -0.57 1.00 20.36
N LEU A 99 0.33 1.36 19.43
CA LEU A 99 -0.08 1.83 18.10
C LEU A 99 -0.82 0.72 17.34
N LEU A 100 -0.33 -0.52 17.36
CA LEU A 100 -1.00 -1.65 16.71
C LEU A 100 -2.46 -1.80 17.18
N LYS A 101 -2.72 -1.69 18.49
CA LYS A 101 -4.08 -1.72 19.07
C LYS A 101 -4.96 -0.54 18.65
N GLN A 102 -4.38 0.60 18.28
CA GLN A 102 -5.15 1.78 17.87
C GLN A 102 -5.58 1.71 16.40
N VAL A 103 -4.84 0.96 15.56
CA VAL A 103 -5.03 0.94 14.11
C VAL A 103 -5.61 -0.37 13.57
N ASN A 104 -5.72 -1.41 14.39
CA ASN A 104 -6.28 -2.73 14.07
C ASN A 104 -7.55 -3.00 14.90
#